data_AF-A0A5K7ZLL7-F1
#
_entry.id   AF-A0A5K7ZLL7-F1
#
_cell.length_a   1.000
_cell.length_b   1.000
_cell.length_c   1.000
_cell.angle_alpha   90.00
_cell.angle_beta   90.00
_cell.angle_gamma   90.00
#
_symmetry.space_group_name_H-M   'P 1'
#
loop_
_entity.id
_entity.type
_entity.pdbx_description
1 polymer ?
#
loop_
_entity_poly.entity_id
_entity_poly.type
_entity_poly.pdbx_seq_one_letter_code
_entity_poly.pdbx_strand_id
1 'polypeptide(L)' 'MSIPSKIHAIDREKAKQDLENHALLIAEGYQNGTLVELQKVGWQMTWNYLLKALRTCCPGFSEIEYGIALNQAFGKVE' A
#
# COMPACT_ATOMS: atom_id res chain seq x y z
N MET A 1 -25.18 -22.51 17.79
CA MET A 1 -24.51 -21.32 18.36
C MET A 1 -23.69 -20.69 17.25
N SER A 2 -24.16 -19.60 16.65
CA SER A 2 -23.44 -18.92 15.56
C SER A 2 -22.55 -17.83 16.17
N ILE A 3 -21.24 -17.99 16.06
CA ILE A 3 -20.28 -16.95 16.39
C ILE A 3 -20.46 -15.83 15.36
N PRO A 4 -20.73 -14.57 15.75
CA PRO A 4 -21.10 -13.54 14.81
C PRO A 4 -19.88 -13.04 14.01
N SER A 5 -20.10 -12.85 12.70
CA SER A 5 -19.17 -12.42 11.64
C SER A 5 -18.38 -11.12 11.86
N LYS A 6 -18.45 -10.53 13.05
CA LYS A 6 -17.79 -9.25 13.39
C LYS A 6 -16.29 -9.38 13.60
N ILE A 7 -15.80 -10.53 14.08
CA ILE A 7 -14.37 -10.73 14.36
C ILE A 7 -13.55 -10.62 13.06
N HIS A 8 -13.98 -11.30 11.98
CA HIS A 8 -13.32 -11.19 10.68
C HIS A 8 -13.39 -9.80 10.02
N ALA A 9 -14.44 -9.02 10.29
CA ALA A 9 -14.57 -7.66 9.77
C ALA A 9 -13.62 -6.69 10.48
N ILE A 10 -13.41 -6.85 11.79
CA ILE A 10 -12.48 -6.02 12.58
C ILE A 10 -11.03 -6.30 12.16
N ASP A 11 -10.68 -7.57 11.94
CA ASP A 11 -9.34 -7.94 11.46
C ASP A 11 -9.05 -7.39 10.05
N ARG A 12 -10.06 -7.39 9.17
CA ARG A 12 -9.90 -6.84 7.81
C ARG A 12 -9.80 -5.32 7.80
N GLU A 13 -10.57 -4.62 8.63
CA GLU A 13 -10.50 -3.16 8.74
C GLU A 13 -9.12 -2.72 9.24
N LYS A 14 -8.60 -3.39 10.27
CA LYS A 14 -7.24 -3.13 10.77
C LYS A 14 -6.19 -3.39 9.71
N ALA A 15 -6.29 -4.53 9.01
CA ALA A 15 -5.37 -4.85 7.92
C ALA A 15 -5.42 -3.80 6.79
N LYS A 16 -6.60 -3.26 6.48
CA LYS A 16 -6.77 -2.20 5.48
C LYS A 16 -6.11 -0.89 5.96
N GLN A 17 -6.24 -0.56 7.23
CA GLN A 17 -5.56 0.62 7.78
C GLN A 17 -4.04 0.46 7.77
N ASP A 18 -3.53 -0.73 8.07
CA ASP A 18 -2.10 -1.04 7.96
C ASP A 18 -1.61 -0.93 6.50
N LEU A 19 -2.41 -1.39 5.54
CA LEU A 19 -2.16 -1.24 4.09
C LEU A 19 -2.05 0.24 3.70
N GLU A 20 -3.01 1.07 4.13
CA GLU A 20 -3.03 2.51 3.84
C GLU A 20 -1.82 3.24 4.46
N ASN A 21 -1.46 2.89 5.70
CA ASN A 21 -0.29 3.45 6.39
C ASN A 21 1.02 3.09 5.67
N HIS A 22 1.18 1.84 5.26
CA HIS A 22 2.38 1.42 4.51
C HIS A 22 2.44 2.05 3.13
N ALA A 23 1.30 2.20 2.45
CA ALA A 23 1.24 2.89 1.17
C ALA A 23 1.70 4.35 1.29
N LEU A 24 1.30 5.04 2.36
CA LEU A 24 1.75 6.41 2.66
C LEU A 24 3.26 6.48 2.86
N LEU A 25 3.82 5.63 3.73
CA LEU A 25 5.27 5.61 4.00
C LEU A 25 6.09 5.37 2.72
N ILE A 26 5.62 4.49 1.84
CA ILE A 26 6.28 4.20 0.57
C ILE A 26 6.18 5.40 -0.39
N ALA A 27 5.00 6.04 -0.47
CA ALA A 27 4.80 7.22 -1.30
C ALA A 27 5.67 8.41 -0.84
N GLU A 28 5.72 8.67 0.47
CA GLU A 28 6.60 9.67 1.07
C GLU A 28 8.07 9.36 0.82
N GLY A 29 8.49 8.10 0.99
CA GLY A 29 9.86 7.67 0.69
C GLY A 29 10.25 7.86 -0.79
N TYR A 30 9.30 7.69 -1.70
CA TYR A 30 9.51 7.99 -3.12
C TYR A 30 9.63 9.49 -3.39
N GLN A 31 8.72 10.31 -2.86
CA GLN A 31 8.74 11.76 -3.07
C GLN A 31 9.95 12.44 -2.43
N ASN A 32 10.34 12.00 -1.23
CA ASN A 32 11.51 12.52 -0.51
C ASN A 32 12.85 12.08 -1.12
N GLY A 33 12.83 11.29 -2.21
CA GLY A 33 14.04 10.85 -2.91
C GLY A 33 14.82 9.75 -2.20
N THR A 34 14.29 9.17 -1.11
CA THR A 34 14.88 8.01 -0.44
C THR A 34 14.96 6.80 -1.37
N LEU A 35 14.09 6.73 -2.38
CA LEU A 35 14.09 5.73 -3.46
C LEU A 35 14.66 6.29 -4.77
N VAL A 36 15.81 6.97 -4.72
CA VAL A 36 16.44 7.66 -5.87
C VAL A 36 16.71 6.73 -7.07
N GLU A 37 16.97 5.45 -6.82
CA GLU A 37 17.19 4.45 -7.89
C GLU A 37 15.92 4.20 -8.71
N LEU A 38 14.75 4.29 -8.08
CA LEU A 38 13.47 4.10 -8.75
C LEU A 38 13.06 5.29 -9.63
N GLN A 39 13.63 6.47 -9.39
CA GLN A 39 13.36 7.65 -10.23
C GLN A 39 14.02 7.54 -11.62
N LYS A 40 14.99 6.63 -11.80
CA LYS A 40 15.77 6.48 -13.05
C LYS A 40 15.23 5.43 -14.01
N VAL A 41 14.36 4.53 -13.53
CA VAL A 41 13.86 3.37 -14.29
C VAL A 41 12.51 3.60 -14.98
N GLY A 42 11.92 4.78 -14.79
CA GLY A 42 10.64 5.16 -15.37
C GLY A 42 9.43 4.65 -14.57
N TRP A 43 8.32 5.40 -14.67
CA TRP A 43 7.17 5.28 -13.78
C TRP A 43 6.56 3.88 -13.73
N GLN A 44 6.52 3.15 -14.85
CA GLN A 44 5.93 1.80 -14.87
C GLN A 44 6.74 0.80 -14.02
N MET A 45 8.08 0.85 -14.09
CA MET A 45 8.93 0.00 -13.26
C MET A 45 8.90 0.43 -11.80
N THR A 46 8.90 1.74 -11.54
CA THR A 46 8.68 2.31 -10.20
C THR A 46 7.39 1.77 -9.61
N TRP A 47 6.27 1.89 -10.32
CA TRP A 47 4.95 1.48 -9.86
C TRP A 47 4.92 -0.01 -9.49
N ASN A 48 5.48 -0.87 -10.33
CA ASN A 48 5.59 -2.30 -10.05
C ASN A 48 6.41 -2.60 -8.80
N TYR A 49 7.48 -1.82 -8.55
CA TYR A 49 8.26 -1.94 -7.33
C TYR A 49 7.45 -1.54 -6.09
N LEU A 50 6.73 -0.41 -6.14
CA LEU A 50 5.92 0.07 -5.02
C LEU A 50 4.81 -0.94 -4.67
N LEU A 51 4.13 -1.50 -5.68
CA LEU A 51 3.14 -2.57 -5.49
C LEU A 51 3.76 -3.79 -4.83
N LYS A 52 4.96 -4.20 -5.28
CA LYS A 52 5.67 -5.34 -4.69
C LYS A 52 6.06 -5.08 -3.23
N ALA A 53 6.55 -3.89 -2.91
CA ALA A 53 6.90 -3.51 -1.55
C ALA A 53 5.69 -3.56 -0.61
N LEU A 54 4.55 -3.03 -1.04
CA LEU A 54 3.29 -3.11 -0.30
C LEU A 54 2.81 -4.55 -0.08
N ARG A 55 2.89 -5.39 -1.11
CA ARG A 55 2.54 -6.80 -0.99
C ARG A 55 3.43 -7.55 0.01
N THR A 56 4.69 -7.17 0.12
CA THR A 56 5.62 -7.75 1.10
C THR A 56 5.28 -7.31 2.53
N CYS A 57 4.93 -6.05 2.75
CA CYS A 57 4.58 -5.54 4.08
C CYS A 57 3.16 -5.94 4.53
N CYS A 58 2.21 -5.94 3.61
CA CYS A 58 0.79 -6.15 3.87
C CYS A 58 0.23 -7.24 2.93
N PRO A 59 0.57 -8.52 3.12
CA PRO A 59 0.04 -9.59 2.29
C PRO A 59 -1.46 -9.80 2.52
N GLY A 60 -2.16 -10.35 1.53
CA GLY A 60 -3.57 -10.74 1.64
C GLY A 60 -4.56 -9.84 0.90
N PHE A 61 -4.09 -8.76 0.27
CA PHE A 61 -4.88 -7.92 -0.63
C PHE A 61 -4.64 -8.25 -2.10
N SER A 62 -5.61 -7.86 -2.94
CA SER A 62 -5.50 -7.93 -4.39
C SER A 62 -4.61 -6.83 -4.97
N GLU A 63 -4.13 -7.02 -6.20
CA GLU A 63 -3.34 -6.00 -6.92
C GLU A 63 -4.08 -4.67 -7.06
N ILE A 64 -5.40 -4.73 -7.27
CA ILE A 64 -6.27 -3.56 -7.35
C ILE A 64 -6.29 -2.80 -6.01
N GLU A 65 -6.43 -3.51 -4.88
CA GLU A 65 -6.43 -2.89 -3.55
C GLU A 65 -5.09 -2.21 -3.24
N TYR A 66 -3.95 -2.82 -3.59
CA TYR A 66 -2.64 -2.17 -3.46
C TYR A 66 -2.53 -0.91 -4.31
N GLY A 67 -3.01 -0.96 -5.57
CA GLY A 67 -2.98 0.17 -6.48
C GLY A 67 -3.86 1.33 -6.01
N ILE A 68 -5.04 1.04 -5.46
CA ILE A 68 -5.92 2.05 -4.85
C ILE A 68 -5.23 2.71 -3.66
N ALA A 69 -4.65 1.91 -2.74
CA ALA A 69 -3.96 2.43 -1.57
C ALA A 69 -2.78 3.34 -1.94
N LEU A 70 -1.97 2.95 -2.94
CA LEU A 70 -0.87 3.78 -3.44
C LEU A 70 -1.36 5.07 -4.10
N ASN A 71 -2.38 5.01 -4.95
CA ASN A 71 -2.91 6.21 -5.60
C ASN A 71 -3.46 7.21 -4.57
N GLN A 72 -4.17 6.70 -3.55
CA GLN A 72 -4.63 7.53 -2.43
C GLN A 72 -3.48 8.10 -1.62
N ALA A 73 -2.43 7.32 -1.38
CA ALA A 73 -1.23 7.79 -0.70
C ALA A 73 -0.56 8.92 -1.48
N PHE A 74 -0.29 8.73 -2.79
CA PHE A 74 0.30 9.79 -3.63
C PHE A 74 -0.57 11.03 -3.76
N GLY A 75 -1.90 10.92 -3.65
CA GLY A 75 -2.80 12.08 -3.59
C GLY A 75 -2.78 12.84 -2.26
N LYS A 76 -2.18 12.29 -1.19
CA LYS A 76 -2.06 12.90 0.14
C LYS A 76 -0.68 13.50 0.41
N VAL A 77 0.34 13.11 -0.35
CA VAL A 77 1.68 13.69 -0.22
C VAL A 77 1.75 14.93 -1.12
N GLU A 78 1.55 16.09 -0.50
CA GLU A 78 1.63 17.44 -1.11
C GLU A 78 3.05 18.02 -1.05
#